data_AF-A0A956AD92-F1
#
_entry.id   AF-A0A956AD92-F1
#
_cell.length_a   1.000
_cell.length_b   1.000
_cell.length_c   1.000
_cell.angle_alpha   90.00
_cell.angle_beta   90.00
_cell.angle_gamma   90.00
#
_symmetry.space_group_name_H-M   'P 1'
#
loop_
_entity.id
_entity.type
_entity.pdbx_description
1 polymer ?
#
loop_
_entity_poly.entity_id
_entity_poly.type
_entity_poly.pdbx_seq_one_letter_code
_entity_poly.pdbx_strand_id
1 'polypeptide(L)'
;MFVRYQIVRNTLVAVVVVGAVVAVAYYASRPPKAPSELQSPQNERKRESDPGDPAPTPRNPVAPDPPRNPPAPTPRDPVAPRAPAPRSDKSDCLTKVRRMMATRANAKKRKDALGTTSCKANLYDDDGDGTWDRAKLDVDRDGTWDEAWSRKHGRLERKLSATRQVLIWNGSAWQPKTK
;
A
#
# COMPACT_ATOMS: atom_id res chain seq x y z
N MET A 1 34.81 9.95 -33.71
CA MET A 1 33.62 10.33 -32.89
C MET A 1 33.77 10.11 -31.37
N PHE A 2 34.88 9.56 -30.86
CA PHE A 2 35.03 9.19 -29.43
C PHE A 2 35.32 10.36 -28.45
N VAL A 3 35.84 11.49 -28.94
CA VAL A 3 36.22 12.65 -28.08
C VAL A 3 35.00 13.32 -27.43
N ARG A 4 33.85 13.37 -28.13
CA ARG A 4 32.63 14.01 -27.60
C ARG A 4 31.99 13.23 -26.46
N TYR A 5 32.14 11.90 -26.43
CA TYR A 5 31.58 11.07 -25.35
C TYR A 5 32.33 11.24 -24.03
N GLN A 6 33.66 11.36 -24.08
CA GLN A 6 34.46 11.56 -22.87
C GLN A 6 34.16 12.90 -22.18
N ILE A 7 33.95 13.96 -22.96
CA ILE A 7 33.57 15.28 -22.43
C ILE A 7 32.22 15.17 -21.70
N VAL A 8 31.19 14.61 -22.34
CA VAL A 8 29.86 14.46 -21.73
C VAL A 8 29.92 13.61 -20.46
N ARG A 9 30.66 12.49 -20.47
CA ARG A 9 30.81 11.63 -19.29
C ARG A 9 31.47 12.36 -18.13
N ASN A 10 32.56 13.08 -18.38
CA ASN A 10 33.29 13.79 -17.34
C ASN A 10 32.47 14.98 -16.79
N THR A 11 31.73 15.70 -17.63
CA THR A 11 30.80 16.74 -17.17
C THR A 11 29.72 16.16 -16.26
N LEU A 12 29.13 15.02 -16.62
CA LEU A 12 28.08 14.39 -15.82
C LEU A 12 28.61 13.91 -14.46
N VAL A 13 29.81 13.32 -14.43
CA VAL A 13 30.49 12.95 -13.17
C VAL A 13 30.76 14.18 -12.31
N ALA A 14 31.25 15.27 -12.88
CA ALA A 14 31.52 16.51 -12.14
C ALA A 14 30.24 17.09 -11.50
N VAL A 15 29.12 17.11 -12.24
CA VAL A 15 27.83 17.59 -11.72
C VAL A 15 27.35 16.73 -10.54
N VAL A 16 27.49 15.40 -10.62
CA VAL A 16 27.10 14.49 -9.53
C VAL A 16 27.96 14.72 -8.28
N VAL A 17 29.27 14.89 -8.45
CA VAL A 17 30.18 15.14 -7.32
C VAL A 17 29.86 16.47 -6.63
N VAL A 18 29.67 17.54 -7.41
CA VAL A 18 29.30 18.85 -6.84
C VAL A 18 27.95 18.78 -6.12
N GLY A 19 26.96 18.10 -6.71
CA GLY A 19 25.65 17.90 -6.07
C GLY A 19 25.74 17.14 -4.74
N ALA A 20 26.57 16.10 -4.67
CA ALA A 20 26.78 15.34 -3.43
C ALA A 20 27.44 16.17 -2.33
N VAL A 21 28.45 16.99 -2.67
CA VAL A 21 29.12 17.89 -1.71
C VAL A 21 28.14 18.92 -1.16
N VAL A 22 27.31 19.53 -2.01
CA VAL A 22 26.28 20.50 -1.58
C VAL A 22 25.25 19.83 -0.66
N ALA A 23 24.81 18.61 -0.98
CA ALA A 23 23.86 17.88 -0.13
C ALA A 23 24.46 17.58 1.26
N VAL A 24 25.72 17.13 1.32
CA VAL A 24 26.41 16.86 2.60
C VAL A 24 26.54 18.15 3.42
N ALA A 25 26.98 19.26 2.81
CA ALA A 25 27.08 20.55 3.48
C ALA A 25 25.72 21.02 4.00
N TYR A 26 24.66 20.86 3.21
CA TYR A 26 23.30 21.20 3.61
C TYR A 26 22.83 20.36 4.81
N TYR A 27 23.06 19.05 4.80
CA TYR A 27 22.70 18.19 5.94
C TYR A 27 23.53 18.47 7.19
N ALA A 28 24.82 18.78 7.05
CA ALA A 28 25.69 19.14 8.16
C ALA A 28 25.35 20.52 8.76
N SER A 29 24.81 21.43 7.94
CA SER A 29 24.39 22.78 8.39
C SER A 29 23.06 22.81 9.12
N ARG A 30 22.29 21.71 9.12
CA ARG A 30 21.03 21.67 9.85
C ARG A 30 21.32 21.67 11.35
N PRO A 31 20.73 22.60 12.13
CA PRO A 31 20.85 22.55 13.58
C PRO A 31 20.34 21.19 14.07
N PRO A 32 20.98 20.60 15.09
CA PRO A 32 20.52 19.35 15.67
C PRO A 32 19.05 19.53 16.04
N LYS A 33 18.19 18.68 15.45
CA LYS A 33 16.77 18.69 15.74
C LYS A 33 16.66 18.47 17.24
N ALA A 34 16.17 19.48 17.96
CA ALA A 34 15.97 19.38 19.40
C ALA A 34 15.23 18.05 19.67
N PRO A 35 15.67 17.26 20.66
CA PRO A 35 14.96 16.03 21.01
C PRO A 35 13.50 16.41 21.20
N SER A 36 12.63 15.76 20.41
CA SER A 36 11.19 15.93 20.57
C SER A 36 10.88 15.65 22.02
N GLU A 37 10.63 16.71 22.79
CA GLU A 37 10.02 16.60 24.11
C GLU A 37 8.84 15.65 23.93
N LEU A 38 8.79 14.61 24.76
CA LEU A 38 7.61 13.77 24.88
C LEU A 38 6.43 14.72 25.11
N GLN A 39 5.66 15.00 24.06
CA GLN A 39 4.36 15.60 24.20
C GLN A 39 3.52 14.56 24.95
N SER A 40 3.43 14.78 26.27
CA SER A 40 2.41 14.17 27.12
C SER A 40 1.07 14.34 26.41
N PRO A 41 0.22 13.30 26.38
CA PRO A 41 -1.12 13.41 25.84
C PRO A 41 -1.94 14.32 26.76
N GLN A 42 -1.99 15.62 26.46
CA GLN A 42 -2.85 16.61 27.13
C GLN A 42 -4.16 16.88 26.39
N ASN A 43 -4.63 15.93 25.55
CA ASN A 43 -5.97 15.99 24.99
C ASN A 43 -6.95 15.13 25.79
N GLU A 44 -7.16 15.50 27.05
CA GLU A 44 -8.26 15.00 27.87
C GLU A 44 -8.80 16.10 28.80
N ARG A 45 -9.22 17.25 28.26
CA ARG A 45 -10.14 18.19 28.95
C ARG A 45 -10.61 19.36 28.08
N LYS A 46 -11.61 19.13 27.23
CA LYS A 46 -12.64 20.14 26.93
C LYS A 46 -13.90 19.52 26.28
N ARG A 47 -14.67 18.80 27.09
CA ARG A 47 -16.15 18.85 27.04
C ARG A 47 -16.51 19.62 28.31
N GLU A 48 -16.59 20.95 28.27
CA GLU A 48 -17.74 21.72 27.79
C GLU A 48 -19.05 21.03 28.22
N SER A 49 -19.61 21.63 29.26
CA SER A 49 -20.66 21.15 30.14
C SER A 49 -22.01 21.21 29.45
N ASP A 50 -22.69 20.06 29.38
CA ASP A 50 -24.11 19.97 29.08
C ASP A 50 -24.84 19.76 30.42
N PRO A 51 -25.64 20.71 30.92
CA PRO A 51 -26.40 20.53 32.15
C PRO A 51 -27.75 19.91 31.80
N GLY A 52 -27.89 18.58 31.94
CA GLY A 52 -29.22 18.00 31.73
C GLY A 52 -29.45 16.49 31.82
N ASP A 53 -28.44 15.63 31.97
CA ASP A 53 -28.71 14.19 32.02
C ASP A 53 -28.84 13.65 33.46
N PRO A 54 -29.93 12.95 33.82
CA PRO A 54 -30.11 12.34 35.13
C PRO A 54 -29.04 11.28 35.39
N ALA A 55 -28.57 11.25 36.64
CA ALA A 55 -27.50 10.39 37.11
C ALA A 55 -27.65 8.93 36.65
N PRO A 56 -26.62 8.32 36.01
CA PRO A 56 -26.65 6.91 35.69
C PRO A 56 -26.67 6.11 36.99
N THR A 57 -27.68 5.26 37.14
CA THR A 57 -27.79 4.28 38.23
C THR A 57 -26.52 3.42 38.26
N PRO A 58 -25.92 3.14 39.44
CA PRO A 58 -24.79 2.22 39.55
C PRO A 58 -25.17 0.86 38.98
N ARG A 59 -24.63 0.50 37.81
CA ARG A 59 -24.76 -0.86 37.30
C ARG A 59 -23.81 -1.74 38.09
N ASN A 60 -24.40 -2.63 38.88
CA ASN A 60 -23.70 -3.72 39.55
C ASN A 60 -22.78 -4.43 38.51
N PRO A 61 -21.50 -4.69 38.84
CA PRO A 61 -20.63 -5.45 37.96
C PRO A 61 -21.23 -6.85 37.75
N VAL A 62 -21.73 -7.09 36.54
CA VAL A 62 -22.19 -8.41 36.12
C VAL A 62 -20.97 -9.31 36.11
N ALA A 63 -21.03 -10.39 36.89
CA ALA A 63 -19.99 -11.41 36.90
C ALA A 63 -19.72 -11.88 35.45
N PRO A 64 -18.45 -12.10 35.06
CA PRO A 64 -18.13 -12.61 33.74
C PRO A 64 -18.83 -13.95 33.52
N ASP A 65 -19.58 -14.05 32.42
CA ASP A 65 -20.17 -15.31 31.98
C ASP A 65 -19.06 -16.39 31.94
N PRO A 66 -19.33 -17.61 32.45
CA PRO A 66 -18.39 -18.71 32.30
C PRO A 66 -18.08 -18.93 30.81
N PRO A 67 -16.85 -19.33 30.45
CA PRO A 67 -16.48 -19.56 29.06
C PRO A 67 -17.46 -20.55 28.43
N ARG A 68 -18.27 -20.08 27.48
CA ARG A 68 -19.12 -20.97 26.68
C ARG A 68 -18.20 -21.87 25.89
N ASN A 69 -18.31 -23.17 26.12
CA ASN A 69 -17.66 -24.15 25.27
C ASN A 69 -18.02 -23.86 23.80
N PRO A 70 -17.02 -23.73 22.91
CA PRO A 70 -17.31 -23.52 21.50
C PRO A 70 -18.21 -24.67 21.01
N PRO A 71 -19.25 -24.38 20.23
CA PRO A 71 -20.10 -25.42 19.67
C PRO A 71 -19.24 -26.39 18.88
N ALA A 72 -19.52 -27.69 19.04
CA ALA A 72 -18.84 -28.74 18.29
C ALA A 72 -18.92 -28.41 16.79
N PRO A 73 -17.82 -28.57 16.03
CA PRO A 73 -17.82 -28.32 14.60
C PRO A 73 -18.88 -29.20 13.95
N THR A 74 -19.87 -28.57 13.33
CA THR A 74 -20.87 -29.28 12.52
C THR A 74 -20.13 -30.02 11.40
N PRO A 75 -20.45 -31.29 11.12
CA PRO A 75 -19.92 -32.00 9.96
C PRO A 75 -20.13 -31.14 8.71
N ARG A 76 -19.04 -30.75 8.05
CA ARG A 76 -19.12 -30.01 6.78
C ARG A 76 -19.50 -31.03 5.72
N ASP A 77 -20.63 -30.79 5.06
CA ASP A 77 -20.97 -31.52 3.84
C ASP A 77 -19.80 -31.42 2.84
N PRO A 78 -19.54 -32.47 2.04
CA PRO A 78 -18.56 -32.42 0.97
C PRO A 78 -18.90 -31.25 0.04
N VAL A 79 -18.07 -30.19 0.07
CA VAL A 79 -18.21 -29.07 -0.85
C VAL A 79 -18.03 -29.63 -2.26
N ALA A 80 -19.12 -29.66 -3.03
CA ALA A 80 -19.08 -30.07 -4.43
C ALA A 80 -17.96 -29.29 -5.16
N PRO A 81 -17.19 -29.93 -6.07
CA PRO A 81 -16.17 -29.24 -6.83
C PRO A 81 -16.78 -28.03 -7.52
N ARG A 82 -16.40 -26.84 -7.08
CA ARG A 82 -16.90 -25.58 -7.66
C ARG A 82 -16.43 -25.57 -9.11
N ALA A 83 -17.36 -25.46 -10.06
CA ALA A 83 -17.02 -25.33 -11.47
C ALA A 83 -15.98 -24.19 -11.61
N PRO A 84 -14.89 -24.40 -12.37
CA PRO A 84 -13.87 -23.38 -12.54
C PRO A 84 -14.53 -22.12 -13.09
N ALA A 85 -14.39 -21.00 -12.39
CA ALA A 85 -14.87 -19.72 -12.90
C ALA A 85 -14.29 -19.48 -14.29
N PRO A 86 -15.04 -18.85 -15.23
CA PRO A 86 -14.50 -18.48 -16.52
C PRO A 86 -13.20 -17.69 -16.28
N ARG A 87 -12.10 -18.18 -16.85
CA ARG A 87 -10.79 -17.55 -16.70
C ARG A 87 -10.90 -16.15 -17.26
N SER A 88 -10.89 -15.16 -16.38
CA SER A 88 -10.79 -13.78 -16.82
C SER A 88 -9.53 -13.62 -17.66
N ASP A 89 -9.63 -12.85 -18.74
CA ASP A 89 -8.47 -12.40 -19.49
C ASP A 89 -7.58 -11.58 -18.56
N LYS A 90 -6.52 -12.23 -18.06
CA LYS A 90 -5.54 -11.65 -17.16
C LYS A 90 -5.04 -10.28 -17.68
N SER A 91 -4.89 -10.13 -18.99
CA SER A 91 -4.52 -8.85 -19.63
C SER A 91 -5.45 -7.69 -19.29
N ASP A 92 -6.76 -7.94 -19.28
CA ASP A 92 -7.78 -6.93 -19.04
C ASP A 92 -7.77 -6.48 -17.58
N CYS A 93 -7.65 -7.45 -16.67
CA CYS A 93 -7.46 -7.18 -15.25
C CYS A 93 -6.26 -6.24 -15.02
N LEU A 94 -5.08 -6.60 -15.52
CA LEU A 94 -3.86 -5.83 -15.30
C LEU A 94 -3.96 -4.44 -15.95
N THR A 95 -4.60 -4.33 -17.12
CA THR A 95 -4.82 -3.04 -17.80
C THR A 95 -5.72 -2.13 -16.98
N LYS A 96 -6.80 -2.66 -16.40
CA LYS A 96 -7.71 -1.89 -15.53
C LYS A 96 -7.00 -1.43 -14.25
N VAL A 97 -6.27 -2.31 -13.56
CA VAL A 97 -5.53 -1.92 -12.35
C VAL A 97 -4.49 -0.84 -12.65
N ARG A 98 -3.74 -0.96 -13.76
CA ARG A 98 -2.78 0.07 -14.19
C ARG A 98 -3.46 1.42 -14.41
N ARG A 99 -4.63 1.42 -15.09
CA ARG A 99 -5.42 2.65 -15.29
C ARG A 99 -5.87 3.25 -13.96
N MET A 100 -6.35 2.42 -13.03
CA MET A 100 -6.75 2.88 -11.70
C MET A 100 -5.58 3.47 -10.91
N MET A 101 -4.42 2.82 -10.91
CA MET A 101 -3.22 3.34 -10.23
C MET A 101 -2.71 4.66 -10.83
N ALA A 102 -3.13 5.02 -12.04
CA ALA A 102 -2.84 6.32 -12.66
C ALA A 102 -3.84 7.42 -12.28
N THR A 103 -4.95 7.09 -11.64
CA THR A 103 -5.93 8.06 -11.12
C THR A 103 -5.53 8.55 -9.72
N ARG A 104 -6.13 9.66 -9.27
CA ARG A 104 -5.98 10.10 -7.88
C ARG A 104 -6.65 9.12 -6.91
N ALA A 105 -6.01 8.92 -5.77
CA ALA A 105 -6.62 8.26 -4.63
C ALA A 105 -7.69 9.17 -4.02
N ASN A 106 -8.79 8.55 -3.62
CA ASN A 106 -9.90 9.20 -2.93
C ASN A 106 -10.12 8.63 -1.52
N ALA A 107 -9.24 7.73 -1.08
CA ALA A 107 -9.22 7.12 0.23
C ALA A 107 -7.83 6.51 0.45
N LYS A 108 -7.41 6.39 1.71
CA LYS A 108 -6.16 5.70 2.11
C LYS A 108 -6.08 4.25 1.58
N LYS A 109 -7.24 3.61 1.41
CA LYS A 109 -7.34 2.23 0.92
C LYS A 109 -8.68 2.01 0.22
N ARG A 110 -8.65 1.38 -0.94
CA ARG A 110 -9.84 0.89 -1.64
C ARG A 110 -9.76 -0.61 -1.83
N LYS A 111 -10.65 -1.35 -1.18
CA LYS A 111 -10.77 -2.81 -1.32
C LYS A 111 -11.61 -3.14 -2.55
N ASP A 112 -11.25 -4.25 -3.22
CA ASP A 112 -11.94 -4.78 -4.39
C ASP A 112 -12.33 -3.69 -5.40
N ALA A 113 -11.34 -2.89 -5.79
CA ALA A 113 -11.51 -1.65 -6.51
C ALA A 113 -12.14 -1.83 -7.92
N LEU A 114 -12.09 -3.04 -8.46
CA LEU A 114 -12.68 -3.45 -9.73
C LEU A 114 -14.08 -4.08 -9.57
N GLY A 115 -14.55 -4.30 -8.35
CA GLY A 115 -15.84 -4.94 -8.07
C GLY A 115 -15.86 -6.43 -8.39
N THR A 116 -17.01 -6.94 -8.83
CA THR A 116 -17.22 -8.37 -9.10
C THR A 116 -16.57 -8.86 -10.40
N THR A 117 -15.97 -7.98 -11.19
CA THR A 117 -15.33 -8.39 -12.43
C THR A 117 -14.05 -9.16 -12.14
N SER A 118 -14.03 -10.44 -12.47
CA SER A 118 -12.89 -11.16 -13.10
C SER A 118 -11.57 -11.31 -12.31
N CYS A 119 -11.09 -10.30 -11.58
CA CYS A 119 -9.98 -10.32 -10.65
C CYS A 119 -10.23 -9.34 -9.51
N LYS A 120 -9.65 -9.59 -8.34
CA LYS A 120 -9.78 -8.73 -7.17
C LYS A 120 -8.53 -7.87 -7.01
N ALA A 121 -8.73 -6.56 -6.87
CA ALA A 121 -7.64 -5.60 -6.69
C ALA A 121 -7.86 -4.74 -5.45
N ASN A 122 -6.88 -4.66 -4.56
CA ASN A 122 -6.87 -3.71 -3.46
C ASN A 122 -5.84 -2.62 -3.74
N LEU A 123 -6.23 -1.35 -3.64
CA LEU A 123 -5.38 -0.18 -3.84
C LEU A 123 -5.10 0.50 -2.49
N TYR A 124 -3.90 1.08 -2.37
CA TYR A 124 -3.39 1.72 -1.17
C TYR A 124 -2.69 3.03 -1.54
N ASP A 125 -3.06 4.09 -0.82
CA ASP A 125 -2.40 5.39 -0.76
C ASP A 125 -1.69 5.39 0.60
N ASP A 126 -0.42 4.98 0.58
CA ASP A 126 0.33 4.63 1.78
C ASP A 126 0.84 5.89 2.52
N ASP A 127 1.13 6.96 1.79
CA ASP A 127 1.59 8.24 2.34
C ASP A 127 0.50 9.32 2.47
N GLY A 128 -0.68 9.11 1.89
CA GLY A 128 -1.82 10.02 1.98
C GLY A 128 -1.71 11.21 1.04
N ASP A 129 -0.88 11.13 -0.01
CA ASP A 129 -0.66 12.23 -0.97
C ASP A 129 -1.76 12.37 -2.02
N GLY A 130 -2.77 11.48 -1.98
CA GLY A 130 -3.86 11.47 -2.96
C GLY A 130 -3.50 10.74 -4.25
N THR A 131 -2.47 9.90 -4.25
CA THR A 131 -2.12 9.00 -5.34
C THR A 131 -2.08 7.54 -4.88
N TRP A 132 -2.31 6.60 -5.80
CA TRP A 132 -2.22 5.18 -5.47
C TRP A 132 -0.78 4.69 -5.56
N ASP A 133 -0.18 4.40 -4.41
CA ASP A 133 1.19 3.89 -4.30
C ASP A 133 1.30 2.41 -4.57
N ARG A 134 0.32 1.63 -4.11
CA ARG A 134 0.44 0.17 -4.08
C ARG A 134 -0.86 -0.51 -4.45
N ALA A 135 -0.73 -1.64 -5.12
CA ALA A 135 -1.85 -2.54 -5.39
C ALA A 135 -1.51 -3.98 -5.02
N LYS A 136 -2.51 -4.75 -4.57
CA LYS A 136 -2.44 -6.21 -4.48
C LYS A 136 -3.51 -6.79 -5.37
N LEU A 137 -3.14 -7.78 -6.18
CA LEU A 137 -4.00 -8.41 -7.16
C LEU A 137 -4.11 -9.90 -6.87
N ASP A 138 -5.34 -10.39 -6.88
CA ASP A 138 -5.76 -11.77 -6.83
C ASP A 138 -6.47 -12.00 -8.18
N VAL A 139 -5.73 -12.58 -9.12
CA VAL A 139 -6.04 -12.55 -10.56
C VAL A 139 -7.19 -13.49 -10.88
N ASP A 140 -7.27 -14.62 -10.17
CA ASP A 140 -8.30 -15.65 -10.35
C ASP A 140 -9.37 -15.68 -9.23
N ARG A 141 -9.27 -14.79 -8.24
CA ARG A 141 -10.18 -14.68 -7.09
C ARG A 141 -10.18 -15.94 -6.22
N ASP A 142 -9.06 -16.64 -6.12
CA ASP A 142 -8.91 -17.82 -5.26
C ASP A 142 -8.66 -17.47 -3.77
N GLY A 143 -8.48 -16.18 -3.46
CA GLY A 143 -8.19 -15.69 -2.12
C GLY A 143 -6.70 -15.53 -1.81
N THR A 144 -5.84 -15.87 -2.76
CA THR A 144 -4.38 -15.73 -2.74
C THR A 144 -3.96 -14.49 -3.54
N TRP A 145 -2.99 -13.74 -3.04
CA TRP A 145 -2.47 -12.58 -3.78
C TRP A 145 -1.37 -13.02 -4.76
N ASP A 146 -1.71 -13.09 -6.05
CA ASP A 146 -0.78 -13.45 -7.12
C ASP A 146 0.30 -12.39 -7.38
N GLU A 147 -0.07 -11.12 -7.21
CA GLU A 147 0.80 -10.02 -7.60
C GLU A 147 0.71 -8.83 -6.66
N ALA A 148 1.84 -8.17 -6.45
CA ALA A 148 1.93 -6.93 -5.69
C ALA A 148 2.60 -5.86 -6.55
N TRP A 149 1.95 -4.71 -6.70
CA TRP A 149 2.43 -3.59 -7.51
C TRP A 149 2.78 -2.42 -6.60
N SER A 150 3.85 -1.68 -6.91
CA SER A 150 4.26 -0.49 -6.16
C SER A 150 4.77 0.60 -7.09
N ARG A 151 4.38 1.85 -6.85
CA ARG A 151 4.91 3.04 -7.49
C ARG A 151 6.09 3.54 -6.66
N LYS A 152 7.27 3.61 -7.27
CA LYS A 152 8.49 4.12 -6.63
C LYS A 152 9.21 5.05 -7.58
N HIS A 153 9.53 6.27 -7.12
CA HIS A 153 10.22 7.27 -7.94
C HIS A 153 9.54 7.48 -9.31
N GLY A 154 8.20 7.53 -9.31
CA GLY A 154 7.38 7.66 -10.53
C GLY A 154 7.30 6.42 -11.43
N ARG A 155 7.96 5.30 -11.07
CA ARG A 155 7.94 4.05 -11.85
C ARG A 155 7.04 3.02 -11.19
N LEU A 156 6.28 2.31 -12.00
CA LEU A 156 5.45 1.21 -11.53
C LEU A 156 6.26 -0.10 -11.56
N GLU A 157 6.46 -0.70 -10.39
CA GLU A 157 7.04 -2.02 -10.20
C GLU A 157 5.93 -3.05 -9.97
N ARG A 158 6.09 -4.25 -10.54
CA ARG A 158 5.18 -5.39 -10.37
C ARG A 158 5.99 -6.59 -9.90
N LYS A 159 5.63 -7.13 -8.74
CA LYS A 159 6.22 -8.34 -8.17
C LYS A 159 5.25 -9.50 -8.32
N LEU A 160 5.68 -10.56 -8.98
CA LEU A 160 4.93 -11.80 -9.13
C LEU A 160 5.16 -12.70 -7.91
N SER A 161 4.11 -13.17 -7.25
CA SER A 161 4.23 -14.05 -6.07
C SER A 161 4.82 -15.41 -6.44
N ALA A 162 4.40 -15.98 -7.57
CA ALA A 162 4.85 -17.30 -8.03
C ALA A 162 6.36 -17.38 -8.30
N THR A 163 6.92 -16.39 -9.00
CA THR A 163 8.34 -16.40 -9.41
C THR A 163 9.23 -15.49 -8.57
N ARG A 164 8.65 -14.65 -7.72
CA ARG A 164 9.32 -13.53 -7.02
C ARG A 164 10.01 -12.53 -7.94
N GLN A 165 9.80 -12.62 -9.26
CA GLN A 165 10.36 -11.70 -10.24
C GLN A 165 9.77 -10.31 -10.06
N VAL A 166 10.62 -9.29 -10.15
CA VAL A 166 10.20 -7.89 -10.18
C VAL A 166 10.29 -7.40 -11.62
N LEU A 167 9.19 -6.84 -12.11
CA LEU A 167 9.06 -6.22 -13.42
C LEU A 167 8.89 -4.71 -13.25
N ILE A 168 9.42 -3.93 -14.18
CA ILE A 168 9.25 -2.47 -14.24
C ILE A 168 8.44 -2.13 -15.48
N TRP A 169 7.45 -1.27 -15.32
CA TRP A 169 6.71 -0.69 -16.43
C TRP A 169 7.54 0.41 -17.11
N ASN A 170 7.83 0.26 -18.39
CA ASN A 170 8.61 1.26 -19.16
C ASN A 170 7.73 2.22 -19.99
N GLY A 171 6.40 2.15 -19.86
CA GLY A 171 5.46 2.92 -20.67
C GLY A 171 4.70 2.07 -21.69
N SER A 172 5.30 0.99 -22.18
CA SER A 172 4.70 0.10 -23.21
C SER A 172 4.64 -1.37 -22.81
N ALA A 173 5.60 -1.85 -22.02
CA ALA A 173 5.70 -3.23 -21.60
C ALA A 173 6.29 -3.38 -20.19
N TRP A 174 6.04 -4.55 -19.60
CA TRP A 174 6.71 -4.99 -18.39
C TRP A 174 8.07 -5.59 -18.74
N GLN A 175 9.14 -5.08 -18.14
CA GLN A 175 10.50 -5.61 -18.32
C GLN A 175 11.06 -6.13 -17.00
N PRO A 176 11.85 -7.22 -17.00
CA PRO A 176 12.56 -7.65 -15.81
C PRO A 176 13.42 -6.52 -15.24
N LYS A 177 13.36 -6.33 -13.92
CA LYS A 177 14.28 -5.43 -13.23
C LYS A 177 15.69 -6.04 -13.30
N THR A 178 16.53 -5.49 -14.16
CA THR A 178 17.96 -5.82 -14.20
C THR A 178 18.60 -5.34 -12.90
N LYS A 179 19.41 -6.19 -12.27
CA LYS A 179 20.14 -5.87 -11.05
C LYS A 179 21.25 -4.85 -11.31
#